data_AF-A0A919YPR9-F1
#
_entry.id   AF-A0A919YPR9-F1
#
_cell.length_a   1.000
_cell.length_b   1.000
_cell.length_c   1.000
_cell.angle_alpha   90.00
_cell.angle_beta   90.00
_cell.angle_gamma   90.00
#
_symmetry.space_group_name_H-M   'P 1'
#
loop_
_entity.id
_entity.type
_entity.pdbx_description
1 polymer ?
#
loop_
_entity_poly.entity_id
_entity_poly.type
_entity_poly.pdbx_seq_one_letter_code
_entity_poly.pdbx_strand_id
1 'polypeptide(L)'
;MHPYRLQQLIKERGKDEVINVRHRTSIYQTIDRLYRDEAIAIQGKKKNEGRPDLVVYEITELGRDAAYSWIREMISTPAQEFLEFPAAVSFLVLLTPEEVARLFQQRVNALVHSSKRLAEQFQIGESLKLPRLFLLEAEYQRVVLEAEINWLQSVIADIEANRLTWNMEELRERAKQNDSERAKQNDRPKDEREED
;
A
#
# COMPACT_ATOMS: atom_id res chain seq x y z
N MET A 1 -20.04 15.00 14.62
CA MET A 1 -18.74 15.61 14.29
C MET A 1 -18.84 16.44 13.01
N HIS A 2 -18.13 17.57 12.94
CA HIS A 2 -18.04 18.40 11.73
C HIS A 2 -16.88 17.95 10.82
N PRO A 3 -17.01 17.99 9.47
CA PRO A 3 -15.97 17.57 8.51
C PRO A 3 -14.57 18.13 8.79
N TYR A 4 -14.48 19.42 9.15
CA TYR A 4 -13.20 20.04 9.51
C TYR A 4 -12.52 19.41 10.74
N ARG A 5 -13.30 19.08 11.78
CA ARG A 5 -12.74 18.43 12.98
C ARG A 5 -12.34 16.99 12.68
N LEU A 6 -13.06 16.30 11.78
CA LEU A 6 -12.68 14.97 11.31
C LEU A 6 -11.33 15.00 10.61
N GLN A 7 -11.11 15.97 9.70
CA GLN A 7 -9.81 16.17 9.06
C GLN A 7 -8.69 16.42 10.07
N GLN A 8 -8.95 17.30 11.04
CA GLN A 8 -7.97 17.62 12.08
C GLN A 8 -7.63 16.38 12.91
N LEU A 9 -8.62 15.57 13.29
CA LEU A 9 -8.40 14.35 14.06
C LEU A 9 -7.67 13.25 13.28
N ILE A 10 -7.88 13.13 11.96
CA ILE A 10 -7.12 12.19 11.12
C ILE A 10 -5.63 12.53 11.21
N LYS A 11 -5.28 13.81 11.06
CA LYS A 11 -3.90 14.27 11.13
C LYS A 11 -3.31 14.23 12.56
N GLU A 12 -4.07 14.68 13.55
CA GLU A 12 -3.67 14.65 14.97
C GLU A 12 -3.38 13.21 15.45
N ARG A 13 -4.05 12.21 14.87
CA ARG A 13 -3.87 10.79 15.20
C ARG A 13 -2.91 10.05 14.27
N GLY A 14 -2.21 10.77 13.36
CA GLY A 14 -1.27 10.19 12.41
C GLY A 14 -1.91 9.23 11.40
N LYS A 15 -3.25 9.25 11.24
CA LYS A 15 -3.96 8.32 10.37
C LYS A 15 -3.74 8.61 8.90
N ASP A 16 -3.33 9.82 8.54
CA ASP A 16 -2.88 10.16 7.19
C ASP A 16 -1.64 9.37 6.73
N GLU A 17 -0.93 8.67 7.62
CA GLU A 17 0.16 7.75 7.26
C GLU A 17 -0.36 6.39 6.73
N VAL A 18 -1.60 6.00 7.07
CA VAL A 18 -2.20 4.70 6.67
C VAL A 18 -3.41 4.83 5.76
N ILE A 19 -4.05 6.00 5.70
CA ILE A 19 -5.16 6.29 4.81
C ILE A 19 -4.83 7.49 3.93
N ASN A 20 -5.05 7.33 2.62
CA ASN A 20 -4.85 8.41 1.65
C ASN A 20 -5.97 9.46 1.79
N VAL A 21 -5.73 10.50 2.60
CA VAL A 21 -6.64 11.64 2.79
C VAL A 21 -6.08 12.91 2.12
N ARG A 22 -5.42 12.76 0.96
CA ARG A 22 -4.66 13.84 0.30
C ARG A 22 -5.51 15.03 -0.16
N HIS A 23 -6.82 14.86 -0.38
CA HIS A 23 -7.68 15.94 -0.92
C HIS A 23 -8.85 16.30 0.00
N ARG A 24 -9.01 17.59 0.32
CA ARG A 24 -10.16 18.08 1.12
C ARG A 24 -11.50 17.68 0.52
N THR A 25 -11.59 17.71 -0.82
CA THR A 25 -12.80 17.37 -1.56
C THR A 25 -13.24 15.92 -1.34
N SER A 26 -12.31 14.98 -1.13
CA SER A 26 -12.65 13.57 -0.94
C SER A 26 -13.34 13.31 0.41
N ILE A 27 -13.05 14.12 1.44
CA ILE A 27 -13.73 14.03 2.74
C ILE A 27 -15.18 14.45 2.60
N TYR A 28 -15.44 15.58 1.94
CA TYR A 28 -16.83 16.06 1.75
C TYR A 28 -17.63 15.11 0.86
N GLN A 29 -17.06 14.61 -0.24
CA GLN A 29 -17.72 13.61 -1.09
C GLN A 29 -18.02 12.31 -0.33
N THR A 30 -17.10 11.86 0.53
CA THR A 30 -17.32 10.69 1.37
C THR A 30 -18.45 10.92 2.36
N ILE A 31 -18.50 12.10 3.01
CA ILE A 31 -19.58 12.46 3.94
C ILE A 31 -20.91 12.52 3.21
N ASP A 32 -20.99 13.15 2.04
CA ASP A 32 -22.21 13.22 1.24
C ASP A 32 -22.68 11.82 0.83
N ARG A 33 -21.76 10.93 0.46
CA ARG A 33 -22.09 9.53 0.16
C ARG A 33 -22.61 8.80 1.40
N LEU A 34 -21.89 8.85 2.53
CA LEU A 34 -22.32 8.20 3.77
C LEU A 34 -23.67 8.72 4.26
N TYR A 35 -23.96 10.00 4.04
CA TYR A 35 -25.25 10.59 4.39
C TYR A 35 -26.36 10.10 3.46
N ARG A 36 -26.12 10.06 2.14
CA ARG A 36 -27.07 9.50 1.15
C ARG A 36 -27.35 8.02 1.39
N ASP A 37 -26.34 7.27 1.82
CA ASP A 37 -26.42 5.83 2.11
C ASP A 37 -26.96 5.56 3.54
N GLU A 38 -27.43 6.59 4.25
CA GLU A 38 -28.00 6.54 5.61
C GLU A 38 -27.03 5.98 6.69
N ALA A 39 -25.74 5.88 6.38
CA ALA A 39 -24.69 5.46 7.30
C ALA A 39 -24.36 6.54 8.35
N ILE A 40 -24.67 7.81 8.04
CA ILE A 40 -24.59 8.93 8.98
C ILE A 40 -25.85 9.78 8.89
N ALA A 41 -26.21 10.46 9.97
CA ALA A 41 -27.35 11.38 10.06
C ALA A 41 -26.93 12.77 10.57
N ILE A 42 -27.74 13.79 10.32
CA ILE A 42 -27.51 15.13 10.87
C ILE A 42 -28.04 15.16 12.32
N GLN A 43 -27.13 15.32 13.28
CA GLN A 43 -27.46 15.46 14.70
C GLN A 43 -27.95 16.88 15.02
N GLY A 44 -27.48 17.89 14.29
CA GLY A 44 -27.91 19.28 14.45
C GLY A 44 -27.01 20.29 13.75
N LYS A 45 -27.42 21.56 13.82
CA LYS A 45 -26.65 22.72 13.36
C LYS A 45 -26.12 23.47 14.59
N LYS A 46 -24.79 23.62 14.69
CA LYS A 46 -24.18 24.46 15.72
C LYS A 46 -24.03 25.87 15.16
N LYS A 47 -24.75 26.84 15.75
CA LYS A 47 -24.58 28.25 15.43
C LYS A 47 -23.16 28.69 15.73
N ASN A 48 -22.57 29.42 14.79
CA ASN A 48 -21.22 29.95 14.89
C ASN A 48 -21.33 31.48 14.71
N GLU A 49 -20.95 32.26 15.72
CA GLU A 49 -21.08 33.72 15.64
C GLU A 49 -20.20 34.28 14.51
N GLY A 50 -20.82 34.92 13.52
CA GLY A 50 -20.15 35.50 12.35
C GLY A 50 -19.78 34.53 11.23
N ARG A 51 -20.21 33.25 11.27
CA ARG A 51 -19.96 32.24 10.21
C ARG A 51 -21.21 31.37 9.95
N PRO A 52 -21.28 30.67 8.81
CA PRO A 52 -22.37 29.72 8.53
C PRO A 52 -22.49 28.65 9.62
N ASP A 53 -23.71 28.18 9.87
CA ASP A 53 -24.00 27.08 10.80
C ASP A 53 -23.16 25.84 10.48
N LEU A 54 -22.54 25.25 11.50
CA LEU A 54 -21.77 24.01 11.35
C LEU A 54 -22.70 22.81 11.46
N VAL A 55 -22.81 22.03 10.38
CA VAL A 55 -23.56 20.76 10.38
C VAL A 55 -22.76 19.69 11.13
N VAL A 56 -23.38 19.10 12.14
CA VAL A 56 -22.79 18.03 12.95
C VAL A 56 -23.41 16.70 12.55
N TYR A 57 -22.58 15.78 12.08
CA TYR A 57 -23.01 14.43 11.69
C TYR A 57 -22.82 13.41 12.82
N GLU A 58 -23.69 12.43 12.91
CA GLU A 58 -23.59 11.30 13.83
C GLU A 58 -23.70 9.99 13.06
N ILE A 59 -22.99 8.95 13.51
CA ILE A 59 -23.06 7.63 12.89
C ILE A 59 -24.40 6.96 13.25
N THR A 60 -25.06 6.34 12.27
CA THR A 60 -26.28 5.56 12.51
C THR A 60 -25.93 4.13 12.93
N GLU A 61 -26.90 3.37 13.42
CA GLU A 61 -26.71 1.93 13.66
C GLU A 61 -26.34 1.18 12.37
N LEU A 62 -26.97 1.53 11.24
CA LEU A 62 -26.62 1.00 9.92
C LEU A 62 -25.15 1.27 9.57
N GLY A 63 -24.69 2.52 9.76
CA GLY A 63 -23.30 2.88 9.50
C GLY A 63 -22.31 2.18 10.42
N ARG A 64 -22.69 1.95 11.69
CA ARG A 64 -21.89 1.21 12.68
C ARG A 64 -21.73 -0.25 12.27
N ASP A 65 -22.83 -0.91 11.90
CA ASP A 65 -22.81 -2.31 11.46
C ASP A 65 -22.00 -2.49 10.18
N ALA A 66 -22.18 -1.58 9.21
CA ALA A 66 -21.40 -1.56 7.98
C ALA A 66 -19.89 -1.40 8.27
N ALA A 67 -19.51 -0.46 9.14
CA ALA A 67 -18.11 -0.26 9.53
C ALA A 67 -17.50 -1.51 10.18
N TYR A 68 -18.22 -2.18 11.09
CA TYR A 68 -17.73 -3.41 11.69
C TYR A 68 -17.66 -4.56 10.69
N SER A 69 -18.61 -4.67 9.77
CA SER A 69 -18.56 -5.67 8.70
C SER A 69 -17.32 -5.48 7.84
N TRP A 70 -17.03 -4.24 7.40
CA TRP A 70 -15.84 -3.94 6.61
C TRP A 70 -14.55 -4.19 7.36
N ILE A 71 -14.46 -3.86 8.66
CA ILE A 71 -13.27 -4.17 9.45
C ILE A 71 -13.04 -5.69 9.49
N ARG A 72 -14.10 -6.48 9.72
CA ARG A 72 -14.00 -7.95 9.72
C ARG A 72 -13.58 -8.50 8.36
N GLU A 73 -14.08 -7.93 7.27
CA GLU A 73 -13.70 -8.32 5.92
C GLU A 73 -12.22 -7.99 5.64
N MET A 74 -11.79 -6.75 5.90
CA MET A 74 -10.41 -6.31 5.66
C MET A 74 -9.36 -7.13 6.42
N ILE A 75 -9.66 -7.57 7.65
CA ILE A 75 -8.73 -8.39 8.43
C ILE A 75 -8.76 -9.88 8.07
N SER A 76 -9.88 -10.38 7.53
CA SER A 76 -10.06 -11.81 7.24
C SER A 76 -9.76 -12.18 5.80
N THR A 77 -9.95 -11.24 4.87
CA THR A 77 -9.85 -11.46 3.43
C THR A 77 -8.79 -10.52 2.86
N PRO A 78 -7.62 -11.04 2.45
CA PRO A 78 -6.62 -10.24 1.78
C PRO A 78 -7.18 -9.61 0.51
N ALA A 79 -7.07 -8.29 0.40
CA ALA A 79 -7.43 -7.58 -0.81
C ALA A 79 -6.34 -7.74 -1.88
N GLN A 80 -6.74 -7.75 -3.15
CA GLN A 80 -5.78 -7.61 -4.24
C GLN A 80 -5.32 -6.14 -4.30
N GLU A 81 -4.12 -5.88 -3.78
CA GLU A 81 -3.52 -4.54 -3.76
C GLU A 81 -2.68 -4.29 -5.01
N PHE A 82 -2.83 -3.11 -5.61
CA PHE A 82 -2.07 -2.68 -6.79
C PHE A 82 -1.02 -1.66 -6.38
N LEU A 83 -0.01 -2.13 -5.65
CA LEU A 83 1.05 -1.29 -5.09
C LEU A 83 2.02 -0.81 -6.18
N GLU A 84 2.38 0.48 -6.13
CA GLU A 84 3.26 1.12 -7.14
C GLU A 84 4.65 0.48 -7.21
N PHE A 85 5.24 0.11 -6.06
CA PHE A 85 6.60 -0.41 -6.02
C PHE A 85 6.73 -1.82 -6.62
N PRO A 86 5.90 -2.83 -6.25
CA PRO A 86 5.84 -4.11 -6.96
C PRO A 86 5.57 -3.97 -8.46
N ALA A 87 4.73 -3.00 -8.87
CA ALA A 87 4.54 -2.71 -10.28
C ALA A 87 5.86 -2.24 -10.93
N ALA A 88 6.59 -1.31 -10.31
CA ALA A 88 7.91 -0.88 -10.80
C ALA A 88 8.93 -2.03 -10.85
N VAL A 89 8.94 -2.92 -9.86
CA VAL A 89 9.80 -4.12 -9.84
C VAL A 89 9.50 -5.04 -11.04
N SER A 90 8.25 -5.10 -11.50
CA SER A 90 7.86 -5.89 -12.68
C SER A 90 8.45 -5.34 -13.99
N PHE A 91 8.97 -4.11 -13.99
CA PHE A 91 9.51 -3.43 -15.17
C PHE A 91 11.00 -3.03 -15.03
N LEU A 92 11.73 -3.59 -14.05
CA LEU A 92 13.17 -3.29 -13.85
C LEU A 92 14.02 -3.52 -15.10
N VAL A 93 13.59 -4.45 -15.94
CA VAL A 93 14.24 -4.79 -17.21
C VAL A 93 14.42 -3.56 -18.12
N LEU A 94 13.60 -2.53 -17.96
CA LEU A 94 13.70 -1.28 -18.73
C LEU A 94 14.87 -0.38 -18.29
N LEU A 95 15.52 -0.68 -17.17
CA LEU A 95 16.66 0.07 -16.61
C LEU A 95 17.91 -0.82 -16.59
N THR A 96 19.10 -0.20 -16.48
CA THR A 96 20.34 -0.98 -16.30
C THR A 96 20.46 -1.49 -14.86
N PRO A 97 21.17 -2.61 -14.61
CA PRO A 97 21.42 -3.09 -13.25
C PRO A 97 22.01 -2.00 -12.33
N GLU A 98 22.96 -1.20 -12.82
CA GLU A 98 23.60 -0.13 -12.05
C GLU A 98 22.64 1.00 -11.70
N GLU A 99 21.70 1.33 -12.60
CA GLU A 99 20.65 2.30 -12.32
C GLU A 99 19.67 1.77 -11.28
N VAL A 100 19.26 0.49 -11.39
CA VAL A 100 18.39 -0.16 -10.41
C VAL A 100 19.03 -0.18 -9.03
N ALA A 101 20.29 -0.60 -8.90
CA ALA A 101 21.00 -0.64 -7.62
C ALA A 101 21.05 0.75 -6.96
N ARG A 102 21.33 1.80 -7.75
CA ARG A 102 21.35 3.19 -7.26
C ARG A 102 19.99 3.65 -6.75
N LEU A 103 18.92 3.40 -7.51
CA LEU A 103 17.55 3.79 -7.14
C LEU A 103 17.05 2.99 -5.92
N PHE A 104 17.39 1.70 -5.86
CA PHE A 104 17.09 0.86 -4.70
C PHE A 104 17.81 1.37 -3.45
N GLN A 105 19.07 1.79 -3.56
CA GLN A 105 19.79 2.38 -2.44
C GLN A 105 19.15 3.69 -1.95
N GLN A 106 18.66 4.54 -2.87
CA GLN A 106 17.90 5.74 -2.50
C GLN A 106 16.62 5.38 -1.73
N ARG A 107 15.90 4.36 -2.19
CA ARG A 107 14.70 3.85 -1.51
C ARG A 107 15.02 3.29 -0.12
N VAL A 108 16.07 2.48 0.02
CA VAL A 108 16.54 1.95 1.32
C VAL A 108 16.77 3.10 2.30
N ASN A 109 17.46 4.16 1.88
CA ASN A 109 17.71 5.30 2.76
C ASN A 109 16.39 5.94 3.24
N ALA A 110 15.42 6.15 2.34
CA ALA A 110 14.10 6.69 2.69
C ALA A 110 13.30 5.78 3.65
N LEU A 111 13.35 4.46 3.45
CA LEU A 111 12.69 3.49 4.31
C LEU A 111 13.35 3.42 5.71
N VAL A 112 14.68 3.48 5.78
CA VAL A 112 15.42 3.53 7.05
C VAL A 112 15.04 4.79 7.85
N HIS A 113 14.92 5.95 7.19
CA HIS A 113 14.42 7.16 7.84
C HIS A 113 12.98 7.00 8.37
N SER A 114 12.12 6.34 7.60
CA SER A 114 10.74 6.07 8.02
C SER A 114 10.67 5.12 9.21
N SER A 115 11.50 4.06 9.21
CA SER A 115 11.61 3.11 10.32
C SER A 115 12.07 3.78 11.61
N LYS A 116 13.05 4.71 11.54
CA LYS A 116 13.49 5.50 12.70
C LYS A 116 12.36 6.35 13.29
N ARG A 117 11.58 7.05 12.45
CA ARG A 117 10.43 7.84 12.88
C ARG A 117 9.40 6.97 13.61
N LEU A 118 9.14 5.77 13.10
CA LEU A 118 8.20 4.84 13.70
C LEU A 118 8.69 4.30 15.05
N ALA A 119 9.99 4.04 15.18
CA ALA A 119 10.61 3.65 16.44
C ALA A 119 10.49 4.74 17.52
N GLU A 120 10.65 6.01 17.15
CA GLU A 120 10.45 7.15 18.06
C GLU A 120 9.00 7.22 18.56
N GLN A 121 8.02 7.04 17.67
CA GLN A 121 6.59 6.99 18.06
C GLN A 121 6.30 5.83 19.02
N PHE A 122 6.90 4.67 18.78
CA PHE A 122 6.75 3.49 19.63
C PHE A 122 7.30 3.76 21.04
N GLN A 123 8.49 4.36 21.16
CA GLN A 123 9.08 4.73 22.45
C GLN A 123 8.20 5.71 23.23
N ILE A 124 7.59 6.69 22.55
CA ILE A 124 6.62 7.60 23.18
C ILE A 124 5.41 6.82 23.70
N GLY A 125 4.85 5.90 22.90
CA GLY A 125 3.73 5.06 23.31
C GLY A 125 4.02 4.17 24.52
N GLU A 126 5.21 3.56 24.56
CA GLU A 126 5.69 2.79 25.72
C GLU A 126 5.88 3.66 26.97
N SER A 127 6.44 4.86 26.81
CA SER A 127 6.63 5.82 27.92
C SER A 127 5.29 6.24 28.56
N LEU A 128 4.24 6.32 27.73
CA LEU A 128 2.87 6.60 28.15
C LEU A 128 2.11 5.36 28.65
N LYS A 129 2.77 4.18 28.71
CA LYS A 129 2.20 2.90 29.12
C LYS A 129 0.92 2.54 28.36
N LEU A 130 0.89 2.86 27.07
CA LEU A 130 -0.27 2.53 26.23
C LEU A 130 -0.41 1.00 26.11
N PRO A 131 -1.64 0.46 26.19
CA PRO A 131 -1.88 -0.94 25.88
C PRO A 131 -1.36 -1.29 24.48
N ARG A 132 -0.74 -2.48 24.34
CA ARG A 132 -0.17 -2.98 23.08
C ARG A 132 -1.13 -2.90 21.90
N LEU A 133 -2.44 -3.06 22.14
CA LEU A 133 -3.48 -2.92 21.13
C LEU A 133 -3.36 -1.62 20.31
N PHE A 134 -2.97 -0.52 20.96
CA PHE A 134 -2.78 0.78 20.29
C PHE A 134 -1.43 0.93 19.58
N LEU A 135 -0.51 -0.03 19.76
CA LEU A 135 0.81 -0.08 19.15
C LEU A 135 0.90 -1.10 17.99
N LEU A 136 -0.07 -2.01 17.85
CA LEU A 136 -0.05 -3.09 16.85
C LEU A 136 0.12 -2.60 15.41
N GLU A 137 -0.46 -1.45 15.07
CA GLU A 137 -0.34 -0.83 13.75
C GLU A 137 1.13 -0.46 13.45
N ALA A 138 1.79 0.19 14.42
CA ALA A 138 3.20 0.53 14.32
C ALA A 138 4.10 -0.72 14.34
N GLU A 139 3.76 -1.73 15.15
CA GLU A 139 4.46 -3.03 15.13
C GLU A 139 4.41 -3.66 13.73
N TYR A 140 3.23 -3.72 13.11
CA TYR A 140 3.06 -4.26 11.76
C TYR A 140 3.84 -3.47 10.71
N GLN A 141 3.72 -2.14 10.70
CA GLN A 141 4.45 -1.28 9.77
C GLN A 141 5.96 -1.47 9.86
N ARG A 142 6.51 -1.60 11.08
CA ARG A 142 7.93 -1.83 11.29
C ARG A 142 8.38 -3.15 10.65
N VAL A 143 7.62 -4.22 10.87
CA VAL A 143 7.93 -5.54 10.29
C VAL A 143 7.95 -5.49 8.77
N VAL A 144 6.97 -4.83 8.15
CA VAL A 144 6.90 -4.69 6.68
C VAL A 144 8.07 -3.86 6.14
N LEU A 145 8.39 -2.73 6.78
CA LEU A 145 9.52 -1.88 6.37
C LEU A 145 10.86 -2.62 6.48
N GLU A 146 11.09 -3.36 7.57
CA GLU A 146 12.30 -4.15 7.76
C GLU A 146 12.43 -5.24 6.70
N ALA A 147 11.33 -5.94 6.38
CA ALA A 147 11.32 -6.95 5.33
C ALA A 147 11.66 -6.35 3.95
N GLU A 148 11.09 -5.19 3.62
CA GLU A 148 11.36 -4.51 2.35
C GLU A 148 12.81 -4.01 2.26
N ILE A 149 13.34 -3.41 3.33
CA ILE A 149 14.75 -2.97 3.40
C ILE A 149 15.69 -4.16 3.18
N ASN A 150 15.46 -5.27 3.89
CA ASN A 150 16.30 -6.45 3.79
C ASN A 150 16.28 -7.04 2.37
N TRP A 151 15.10 -7.10 1.75
CA TRP A 151 14.97 -7.57 0.38
C TRP A 151 15.70 -6.66 -0.61
N LEU A 152 15.53 -5.34 -0.51
CA LEU A 152 16.22 -4.35 -1.35
C LEU A 152 17.75 -4.49 -1.23
N GLN A 153 18.26 -4.58 -0.01
CA GLN A 153 19.70 -4.74 0.25
C GLN A 153 20.25 -6.04 -0.34
N SER A 154 19.50 -7.14 -0.25
CA SER A 154 19.87 -8.41 -0.88
C SER A 154 19.98 -8.27 -2.40
N VAL A 155 19.01 -7.63 -3.05
CA VAL A 155 19.01 -7.44 -4.51
C VAL A 155 20.15 -6.52 -4.96
N ILE A 156 20.40 -5.43 -4.21
CA ILE A 156 21.55 -4.55 -4.47
C ILE A 156 22.86 -5.35 -4.41
N ALA A 157 23.05 -6.16 -3.35
CA ALA A 157 24.25 -6.97 -3.20
C ALA A 157 24.42 -8.01 -4.32
N ASP A 158 23.33 -8.56 -4.86
CA ASP A 158 23.37 -9.46 -6.00
C ASP A 158 23.75 -8.75 -7.31
N ILE A 159 23.28 -7.52 -7.50
CA ILE A 159 23.66 -6.68 -8.65
C ILE A 159 25.13 -6.29 -8.56
N GLU A 160 25.59 -5.77 -7.41
CA GLU A 160 26.98 -5.35 -7.20
C GLU A 160 27.97 -6.51 -7.33
N ALA A 161 27.58 -7.72 -6.91
CA ALA A 161 28.37 -8.92 -7.08
C ALA A 161 28.26 -9.54 -8.49
N ASN A 162 27.56 -8.90 -9.43
CA ASN A 162 27.26 -9.42 -10.77
C ASN A 162 26.56 -10.80 -10.77
N ARG A 163 25.90 -11.19 -9.67
CA ARG A 163 25.05 -12.40 -9.59
C ARG A 163 23.69 -12.17 -10.25
N LEU A 164 23.24 -10.92 -10.27
CA LEU A 164 22.01 -10.50 -10.93
C LEU A 164 22.33 -9.39 -11.94
N THR A 165 22.38 -9.77 -13.22
CA THR A 165 22.64 -8.85 -14.33
C THR A 165 21.71 -9.18 -15.49
N TRP A 166 21.40 -8.19 -16.31
CA TRP A 166 20.58 -8.35 -17.50
C TRP A 166 20.94 -7.32 -18.57
N ASN A 167 20.70 -7.70 -19.82
CA ASN A 167 20.75 -6.81 -20.98
C ASN A 167 19.47 -7.01 -21.79
N MET A 168 18.77 -5.92 -22.09
CA MET A 168 17.52 -5.95 -22.85
C MET A 168 17.66 -6.55 -24.25
N GLU A 169 18.80 -6.34 -24.91
CA GLU A 169 19.04 -6.92 -26.23
C GLU A 169 19.18 -8.44 -26.14
N GLU A 170 19.97 -8.93 -25.19
CA GLU A 170 20.15 -10.37 -24.95
C GLU A 170 18.85 -11.05 -24.54
N LEU A 171 18.05 -10.40 -23.68
CA LEU A 171 16.76 -10.92 -23.25
C LEU A 171 15.75 -10.98 -24.40
N ARG A 172 15.75 -9.98 -25.29
CA ARG A 172 14.91 -10.00 -26.50
C ARG A 172 15.30 -11.12 -27.45
N GLU A 173 16.59 -11.34 -27.67
CA GLU A 173 17.06 -12.44 -28.52
C GLU A 173 16.73 -13.81 -27.93
N ARG A 174 16.89 -13.99 -26.61
CA ARG A 174 16.44 -15.21 -25.92
C ARG A 174 14.93 -15.43 -26.01
N ALA A 175 14.12 -14.36 -25.92
CA ALA A 175 12.68 -14.46 -26.08
C ALA A 175 12.29 -14.93 -27.49
N LYS A 176 12.91 -14.36 -28.54
CA LYS A 176 12.69 -14.78 -29.93
C LYS A 176 13.09 -16.24 -30.16
N GLN A 177 14.21 -16.69 -29.58
CA GLN A 177 14.67 -18.07 -29.67
C GLN A 177 13.68 -19.03 -29.01
N ASN A 178 13.22 -18.72 -27.79
CA ASN A 178 12.22 -19.52 -27.08
C ASN A 178 10.87 -19.59 -27.81
N ASP A 179 10.42 -18.49 -28.42
CA ASP A 179 9.20 -18.48 -29.23
C ASP A 179 9.35 -19.34 -30.48
N SER A 180 10.52 -19.32 -31.12
CA SER A 180 10.83 -20.17 -32.27
C SER A 180 10.93 -21.66 -31.92
N GLU A 181 11.44 -22.00 -30.74
CA GLU A 181 11.50 -23.38 -30.23
C GLU A 181 10.11 -23.89 -29.85
N ARG A 182 9.30 -23.06 -29.18
CA ARG A 182 7.90 -23.39 -28.88
C ARG A 182 7.06 -23.60 -30.14
N ALA A 183 7.27 -22.78 -31.17
CA ALA A 183 6.62 -22.97 -32.47
C ALA A 183 7.03 -24.30 -33.11
N LYS A 184 8.33 -24.62 -33.15
CA LYS A 184 8.83 -25.90 -33.68
C LYS A 184 8.37 -27.13 -32.89
N GLN A 185 8.09 -26.99 -31.60
CA GLN A 185 7.64 -28.08 -30.74
C GLN A 185 6.13 -28.32 -30.82
N ASN A 186 5.35 -27.28 -31.13
CA ASN A 186 3.92 -27.40 -31.47
C ASN A 186 3.65 -27.88 -32.91
N ASP A 187 4.62 -27.73 -33.83
CA ASP A 187 4.54 -28.20 -35.22
C ASP A 187 5.06 -29.64 -35.44
N ARG A 188 5.46 -30.35 -34.38
CA ARG A 188 5.82 -31.78 -34.51
C ARG A 188 4.54 -32.60 -34.76
N PRO A 189 4.47 -33.41 -35.83
CA PRO A 189 3.31 -34.25 -36.12
C PRO A 189 3.00 -35.19 -34.94
N LYS A 190 1.72 -35.40 -34.68
CA LYS A 190 1.20 -36.36 -33.69
C LYS A 190 1.33 -37.84 -34.14
N ASP A 191 2.15 -38.14 -35.14
CA ASP A 191 2.32 -39.50 -35.64
C ASP A 191 3.53 -40.15 -34.97
N GLU A 192 3.22 -40.94 -33.94
CA GLU A 192 3.85 -42.22 -33.57
C GLU A 192 3.15 -42.68 -32.27
N ARG A 193 1.87 -43.06 -32.40
CA ARG A 193 1.14 -43.90 -31.45
C ARG A 193 0.42 -45.00 -32.22
N GLU A 194 1.22 -45.88 -32.79
CA GLU A 194 0.95 -47.20 -33.36
C GLU A 194 2.40 -47.65 -33.68
N GLU A 195 3.03 -48.64 -33.06
CA GLU A 195 2.64 -50.02 -32.80
C GLU A 195 3.45 -50.56 -31.61
N ASP A 196 2.79 -51.27 -30.69
CA ASP A 196 3.17 -52.59 -30.13
C ASP A 196 2.30 -52.95 -28.92
#